data_AF-K7F3B5-F1
#
_entry.id   AF-K7F3B5-F1
#
_cell.length_a   1.000
_cell.length_b   1.000
_cell.length_c   1.000
_cell.angle_alpha   90.00
_cell.angle_beta   90.00
_cell.angle_gamma   90.00
#
_symmetry.space_group_name_H-M   'P 1'
#
loop_
_entity.id
_entity.type
_entity.pdbx_description
1 polymer ?
#
loop_
_entity_poly.entity_id
_entity_poly.type
_entity_poly.pdbx_seq_one_letter_code
_entity_poly.pdbx_strand_id
1 'polypeptide(L)'
;FKFTCEPCKKGTYSDTVNSCCKPWTKCENSGLRTIIPGNFTHNVECGISRDVPLPGEQDPKYTTILAILAALGIFILILMTFFLHLCLWTLNKRQAEPDHGNLMPACTLVEDSYSCQFPEEEHGGKTVDVKGLLDSVWD
;
A
#
# COMPACT_ATOMS: atom_id res chain seq x y z
N PHE A 1 71.90 9.58 13.32
CA PHE A 1 70.89 8.80 12.59
C PHE A 1 70.18 9.70 11.60
N LYS A 2 69.97 9.25 10.37
CA LYS A 2 69.22 9.98 9.33
C LYS A 2 68.09 9.08 8.86
N PHE A 3 66.88 9.60 8.80
CA PHE A 3 65.71 8.90 8.28
C PHE A 3 65.33 9.51 6.93
N THR A 4 64.76 8.69 6.05
CA THR A 4 64.29 9.10 4.72
C THR A 4 62.79 8.83 4.66
N CYS A 5 62.02 9.84 4.26
CA CYS A 5 60.59 9.67 4.04
C CYS A 5 60.34 9.09 2.65
N GLU A 6 59.45 8.11 2.57
CA GLU A 6 58.92 7.58 1.31
C GLU A 6 57.40 7.74 1.25
N PRO A 7 56.81 7.86 0.05
CA PRO A 7 55.35 7.84 -0.11
C PRO A 7 54.74 6.52 0.38
N CYS A 8 53.57 6.60 1.01
CA CYS A 8 52.84 5.40 1.42
C CYS A 8 52.43 4.54 0.23
N LYS A 9 52.44 3.21 0.42
CA LYS A 9 52.02 2.25 -0.60
C LYS A 9 50.50 2.12 -0.61
N LYS A 10 49.94 1.64 -1.72
CA LYS A 10 48.50 1.33 -1.81
C LYS A 10 48.11 0.36 -0.69
N GLY A 11 46.98 0.63 -0.01
CA GLY A 11 46.57 -0.11 1.17
C GLY A 11 47.11 0.46 2.48
N THR A 12 47.86 1.56 2.45
CA THR A 12 48.38 2.25 3.64
C THR A 12 48.20 3.76 3.54
N TYR A 13 48.14 4.42 4.69
CA TYR A 13 47.96 5.86 4.81
C TYR A 13 48.81 6.46 5.94
N SER A 14 49.07 7.75 5.88
CA SER A 14 49.67 8.53 6.96
C SER A 14 48.96 9.87 7.07
N ASP A 15 48.30 10.09 8.21
CA ASP A 15 47.52 11.28 8.55
C ASP A 15 48.36 12.37 9.25
N THR A 16 49.61 12.06 9.58
CA THR A 16 50.48 12.91 10.40
C THR A 16 51.87 13.02 9.79
N VAL A 17 52.43 14.23 9.81
CA VAL A 17 53.77 14.51 9.27
C VAL A 17 54.82 13.74 10.08
N ASN A 18 55.82 13.17 9.39
CA ASN A 18 56.91 12.38 9.97
C ASN A 18 56.44 11.11 10.71
N SER A 19 55.29 10.55 10.33
CA SER A 19 54.82 9.26 10.85
C SER A 19 55.01 8.12 9.85
N CYS A 20 55.04 6.89 10.35
CA CYS A 20 55.05 5.70 9.51
C CYS A 20 53.67 5.43 8.92
N CYS A 21 53.63 4.86 7.71
CA CYS A 21 52.37 4.46 7.07
C CYS A 21 51.67 3.35 7.86
N LYS A 22 50.37 3.52 8.09
CA LYS A 22 49.49 2.57 8.76
C LYS A 22 48.64 1.84 7.71
N PRO A 23 48.28 0.57 7.93
CA PRO A 23 47.37 -0.13 7.02
C PRO A 23 45.98 0.52 7.05
N TRP A 24 45.27 0.46 5.92
CA TRP A 24 43.87 0.84 5.86
C TRP A 24 43.00 -0.07 6.72
N THR A 25 41.95 0.52 7.30
CA THR A 25 40.92 -0.24 8.04
C THR A 25 40.16 -1.16 7.08
N LYS A 26 39.93 -2.41 7.50
CA LYS A 26 39.06 -3.37 6.82
C LYS A 26 37.66 -3.30 7.42
N CYS A 27 36.74 -2.63 6.72
CA CYS A 27 35.38 -2.42 7.21
C CYS A 27 34.61 -3.75 7.35
N GLU A 28 34.95 -4.74 6.54
CA GLU A 28 34.32 -6.07 6.52
C GLU A 28 34.47 -6.79 7.86
N ASN A 29 35.58 -6.57 8.57
CA ASN A 29 35.82 -7.16 9.89
C ASN A 29 34.83 -6.66 10.95
N SER A 30 34.25 -5.47 10.73
CA SER A 30 33.22 -4.87 11.58
C SER A 30 31.80 -5.04 11.04
N GLY A 31 31.61 -5.83 9.98
CA GLY A 31 30.32 -5.97 9.31
C GLY A 31 29.85 -4.68 8.60
N LEU A 32 30.76 -3.74 8.37
CA LEU A 32 30.49 -2.47 7.69
C LEU A 32 31.04 -2.53 6.26
N ARG A 33 30.55 -1.62 5.42
CA ARG A 33 31.08 -1.42 4.06
C ARG A 33 31.93 -0.16 4.02
N THR A 34 32.89 -0.14 3.11
CA THR A 34 33.65 1.07 2.79
C THR A 34 32.73 2.08 2.12
N ILE A 35 32.54 3.24 2.76
CA ILE A 35 31.74 4.35 2.22
C ILE A 35 32.65 5.32 1.46
N ILE A 36 33.83 5.61 2.03
CA ILE A 36 34.85 6.45 1.39
C ILE A 36 36.14 5.63 1.29
N PRO A 37 36.70 5.46 0.07
CA PRO A 37 37.95 4.75 -0.11
C PRO A 37 39.10 5.54 0.52
N GLY A 38 40.00 4.82 1.19
CA GLY A 38 41.24 5.40 1.72
C GLY A 38 42.20 5.81 0.60
N ASN A 39 43.15 6.69 0.95
CA ASN A 39 44.23 7.10 0.08
C ASN A 39 45.56 7.14 0.87
N PHE A 40 46.59 7.78 0.33
CA PHE A 40 47.90 7.84 0.99
C PHE A 40 47.93 8.71 2.26
N THR A 41 46.96 9.60 2.44
CA THR A 41 46.88 10.54 3.56
C THR A 41 45.69 10.30 4.49
N HIS A 42 44.66 9.60 4.03
CA HIS A 42 43.42 9.34 4.76
C HIS A 42 43.12 7.85 4.80
N ASN A 43 42.60 7.41 5.95
CA ASN A 43 42.14 6.05 6.12
C ASN A 43 40.83 5.82 5.33
N VAL A 44 40.46 4.55 5.20
CA VAL A 44 39.13 4.13 4.77
C VAL A 44 38.09 4.58 5.81
N GLU A 45 36.98 5.15 5.35
CA GLU A 45 35.82 5.41 6.21
C GLU A 45 34.78 4.28 6.06
N CYS A 46 34.44 3.68 7.20
CA CYS A 46 33.49 2.59 7.29
C CYS A 46 32.12 3.11 7.71
N GLY A 47 31.07 2.54 7.14
CA GLY A 47 29.72 2.88 7.51
C GLY A 47 28.71 1.85 7.04
N ILE A 48 27.47 2.09 7.41
CA ILE A 48 26.34 1.32 6.91
C ILE A 48 25.97 1.94 5.57
N SER A 49 26.21 1.22 4.47
CA SER A 49 25.60 1.56 3.19
C SER A 49 24.09 1.50 3.38
N ARG A 50 23.47 2.67 3.56
CA ARG A 50 22.06 2.83 3.25
C ARG A 50 22.04 2.72 1.74
N ASP A 51 21.73 1.54 1.23
CA ASP A 51 21.51 1.33 -0.20
C ASP A 51 20.36 2.27 -0.60
N VAL A 52 20.68 3.52 -0.93
CA VAL A 52 19.84 4.37 -1.75
C VAL A 52 20.08 3.82 -3.14
N PRO A 53 19.10 3.13 -3.74
CA PRO A 53 19.35 2.45 -5.01
C PRO A 53 19.80 3.48 -6.04
N LEU A 54 21.08 3.42 -6.41
CA LEU A 54 21.54 4.04 -7.64
C LEU A 54 20.76 3.38 -8.78
N PRO A 55 20.21 4.14 -9.74
CA PRO A 55 19.48 3.58 -10.86
C PRO A 55 20.44 2.77 -11.74
N GLY A 56 20.63 1.49 -11.44
CA GLY A 56 21.55 0.63 -12.20
C GLY A 56 21.79 -0.75 -11.62
N GLU A 57 21.64 -0.95 -10.31
CA GLU A 57 21.85 -2.25 -9.67
C GLU A 57 20.64 -2.62 -8.82
N GLN A 58 19.52 -2.90 -9.49
CA GLN A 58 18.36 -3.47 -8.80
C GLN A 58 18.51 -4.99 -8.80
N ASP A 59 18.66 -5.57 -7.60
CA ASP A 59 18.55 -7.01 -7.41
C ASP A 59 17.26 -7.53 -8.06
N PRO A 60 17.28 -8.66 -8.78
CA PRO A 60 16.10 -9.20 -9.47
C PRO A 60 14.93 -9.52 -8.53
N LYS A 61 15.19 -9.66 -7.23
CA LYS A 61 14.17 -9.82 -6.19
C LYS A 61 13.46 -8.52 -5.86
N TYR A 62 14.16 -7.39 -5.90
CA TYR A 62 13.60 -6.09 -5.57
C TYR A 62 12.69 -5.58 -6.70
N THR A 63 13.11 -5.76 -7.95
CA THR A 63 12.28 -5.44 -9.13
C THR A 63 10.97 -6.23 -9.14
N THR A 64 11.02 -7.52 -8.83
CA THR A 64 9.83 -8.38 -8.77
C THR A 64 8.89 -7.99 -7.64
N ILE A 65 9.40 -7.68 -6.45
CA ILE A 65 8.57 -7.19 -5.34
C ILE A 65 7.89 -5.87 -5.71
N LEU A 66 8.63 -4.91 -6.29
CA LEU A 66 8.07 -3.64 -6.74
C LEU A 66 6.98 -3.82 -7.81
N ALA A 67 7.21 -4.70 -8.78
CA ALA A 67 6.23 -5.01 -9.83
C ALA A 67 4.93 -5.58 -9.25
N ILE A 68 5.03 -6.49 -8.26
CA ILE A 68 3.86 -7.07 -7.59
C ILE A 68 3.09 -5.99 -6.83
N LEU A 69 3.79 -5.15 -6.05
CA LEU A 69 3.16 -4.05 -5.31
C LEU A 69 2.44 -3.06 -6.25
N ALA A 70 3.07 -2.72 -7.38
CA ALA A 70 2.47 -1.86 -8.39
C ALA A 70 1.21 -2.51 -9.01
N ALA A 71 1.28 -3.80 -9.36
CA ALA A 71 0.15 -4.52 -9.93
C ALA A 71 -1.03 -4.61 -8.96
N LEU A 72 -0.78 -4.89 -7.67
CA LEU A 72 -1.81 -4.90 -6.63
C LEU A 72 -2.44 -3.53 -6.45
N GLY A 73 -1.63 -2.46 -6.43
CA GLY A 73 -2.13 -1.08 -6.36
C GLY A 73 -3.05 -0.73 -7.52
N ILE A 74 -2.63 -1.03 -8.75
CA ILE A 74 -3.43 -0.80 -9.97
C ILE A 74 -4.74 -1.60 -9.91
N PHE A 75 -4.68 -2.87 -9.50
CA PHE A 75 -5.87 -3.71 -9.39
C PHE A 75 -6.89 -3.15 -8.40
N ILE A 76 -6.45 -2.71 -7.22
CA ILE A 76 -7.32 -2.08 -6.22
C ILE A 76 -7.94 -0.78 -6.76
N LEU A 77 -7.16 0.05 -7.46
CA LEU A 77 -7.67 1.28 -8.08
C LEU A 77 -8.75 0.99 -9.14
N ILE A 78 -8.55 -0.04 -9.96
CA ILE A 78 -9.56 -0.48 -10.95
C ILE A 78 -10.83 -0.96 -10.25
N LEU A 79 -10.72 -1.76 -9.19
CA LEU A 79 -11.88 -2.19 -8.42
C LEU A 79 -12.63 -1.01 -7.81
N MET A 80 -11.92 -0.09 -7.15
CA MET A 80 -12.52 1.11 -6.55
C MET A 80 -13.26 1.96 -7.59
N THR A 81 -12.63 2.23 -8.74
CA THR A 81 -13.28 3.00 -9.82
C THR A 81 -14.52 2.28 -10.35
N PHE A 82 -14.45 0.96 -10.58
CA PHE A 82 -15.61 0.17 -11.01
C PHE A 82 -16.74 0.20 -9.98
N PHE A 83 -16.44 0.02 -8.70
CA PHE A 83 -17.43 0.13 -7.63
C PHE A 83 -18.04 1.52 -7.56
N LEU A 84 -17.25 2.59 -7.69
CA LEU A 84 -17.76 3.96 -7.74
C LEU A 84 -18.69 4.17 -8.94
N HIS A 85 -18.32 3.68 -10.13
CA HIS A 85 -19.19 3.73 -11.30
C HIS A 85 -20.49 2.95 -11.10
N LEU A 86 -20.43 1.76 -10.50
CA LEU A 86 -21.64 0.98 -10.17
C LEU A 86 -22.50 1.70 -9.13
N CYS A 87 -21.90 2.29 -8.09
CA CYS A 87 -22.63 3.06 -7.08
C CYS A 87 -23.31 4.28 -7.72
N LEU A 88 -22.58 5.06 -8.52
CA LEU A 88 -23.16 6.22 -9.22
C LEU A 88 -24.25 5.79 -10.22
N TRP A 89 -24.04 4.68 -10.93
CA TRP A 89 -25.02 4.16 -11.88
C TRP A 89 -26.27 3.64 -11.19
N THR A 90 -26.14 2.91 -10.08
CA THR A 90 -27.28 2.41 -9.31
C THR A 90 -28.04 3.52 -8.60
N LEU A 91 -27.35 4.53 -8.08
CA LEU A 91 -27.97 5.74 -7.51
C LEU A 91 -28.73 6.53 -8.58
N ASN A 92 -28.12 6.73 -9.75
CA ASN A 92 -28.78 7.42 -10.86
C ASN A 92 -30.00 6.63 -11.37
N LYS A 93 -29.93 5.29 -11.42
CA LYS A 93 -31.09 4.46 -11.75
C LYS A 93 -32.19 4.54 -10.70
N ARG A 94 -31.88 4.73 -9.42
CA ARG A 94 -32.89 4.98 -8.37
C ARG A 94 -33.57 6.36 -8.52
N GLN A 95 -32.93 7.31 -9.20
CA GLN A 95 -33.53 8.62 -9.53
C GLN A 95 -34.29 8.62 -10.87
N ALA A 96 -34.14 7.59 -11.69
CA ALA A 96 -34.76 7.47 -13.01
C ALA A 96 -36.06 6.64 -13.01
N GLU A 97 -36.67 6.41 -11.84
CA GLU A 97 -38.07 5.97 -11.77
C GLU A 97 -38.96 7.20 -12.00
N PRO A 98 -39.72 7.26 -13.10
CA PRO A 98 -40.49 8.44 -13.46
C PRO A 98 -41.78 8.51 -12.63
N ASP A 99 -41.93 9.63 -11.93
CA ASP A 99 -43.16 10.13 -11.31
C ASP A 99 -44.45 9.58 -11.96
N HIS A 100 -45.09 8.63 -11.27
CA HIS A 100 -46.48 8.32 -11.48
C HIS A 100 -47.24 8.29 -10.16
N GLY A 101 -47.55 9.48 -9.65
CA GLY A 101 -48.84 9.69 -8.99
C GLY A 101 -48.81 10.47 -7.68
N ASN A 102 -49.05 11.78 -7.82
CA ASN A 102 -49.94 12.59 -6.98
C ASN A 102 -49.46 13.07 -5.58
N LEU A 103 -49.45 14.40 -5.50
CA LEU A 103 -49.83 15.28 -4.38
C LEU A 103 -48.82 15.65 -3.26
N MET A 104 -48.24 16.83 -3.49
CA MET A 104 -48.11 17.97 -2.56
C MET A 104 -47.04 17.98 -1.43
N PRO A 105 -46.63 19.20 -0.99
CA PRO A 105 -45.33 19.52 -0.42
C PRO A 105 -45.41 19.95 1.07
N ALA A 106 -44.25 20.34 1.61
CA ALA A 106 -43.95 20.76 2.99
C ALA A 106 -43.70 19.56 3.92
N CYS A 107 -42.56 19.45 4.59
CA CYS A 107 -41.98 20.47 5.45
C CYS A 107 -40.45 20.56 5.41
N THR A 108 -40.00 21.77 5.71
CA THR A 108 -38.69 22.26 6.14
C THR A 108 -37.86 21.34 7.03
N LEU A 109 -36.54 21.35 6.75
CA LEU A 109 -35.40 21.44 7.68
C LEU A 109 -35.50 20.63 8.99
N VAL A 110 -34.82 19.48 9.06
CA VAL A 110 -33.88 19.14 10.17
C VAL A 110 -32.80 18.23 9.59
N GLU A 111 -31.58 18.73 9.65
CA GLU A 111 -30.34 17.97 9.57
C GLU A 111 -30.30 17.05 10.78
N ASP A 112 -30.39 15.74 10.58
CA ASP A 112 -29.74 14.82 11.50
C ASP A 112 -29.41 13.49 10.83
N SER A 113 -28.12 13.19 10.99
CA SER A 113 -27.46 11.95 10.69
C SER A 113 -28.06 10.81 11.55
N TYR A 114 -28.03 9.59 11.03
CA TYR A 114 -28.31 8.33 11.74
C TYR A 114 -29.78 8.04 12.11
N SER A 115 -30.49 7.33 11.22
CA SER A 115 -31.34 6.22 11.67
C SER A 115 -31.63 5.26 10.51
N CYS A 116 -30.93 4.13 10.48
CA CYS A 116 -31.40 2.97 9.73
C CYS A 116 -32.66 2.46 10.45
N GLN A 117 -33.83 2.81 9.94
CA GLN A 117 -35.08 2.24 10.41
C GLN A 117 -35.13 0.78 9.90
N PHE A 118 -35.05 -0.17 10.84
CA PHE A 118 -35.16 -1.60 10.54
C PHE A 118 -36.48 -1.89 9.79
N PRO A 119 -36.47 -2.75 8.76
CA PRO A 119 -37.71 -3.18 8.13
C PRO A 119 -38.44 -4.18 9.03
N GLU A 120 -39.76 -4.05 9.07
CA GLU A 120 -40.67 -4.95 9.78
C GLU A 120 -40.57 -6.38 9.20
N GLU A 121 -40.38 -7.36 10.07
CA GLU A 121 -40.23 -8.77 9.75
C GLU A 121 -41.58 -9.37 9.27
N GLU A 122 -41.77 -9.54 7.96
CA GLU A 122 -42.89 -10.30 7.38
C GLU A 122 -42.65 -11.81 7.54
N HIS A 123 -43.30 -12.41 8.54
CA HIS A 123 -43.34 -13.87 8.72
C HIS A 123 -44.33 -14.51 7.74
N GLY A 124 -43.79 -15.18 6.72
CA GLY A 124 -44.58 -15.92 5.74
C GLY A 124 -45.29 -17.16 6.31
N GLY A 125 -46.59 -17.27 6.02
CA GLY A 125 -47.39 -18.49 6.18
C GLY A 125 -48.17 -18.81 4.90
N LYS A 126 -47.89 -19.97 4.30
CA LYS A 126 -48.37 -20.42 2.97
C LYS A 126 -49.89 -20.48 2.81
N THR A 127 -50.34 -20.11 1.60
CA THR A 127 -51.64 -20.44 1.01
C THR A 127 -51.80 -21.95 0.80
N VAL A 128 -52.98 -22.50 1.09
CA VAL A 128 -53.54 -23.64 0.34
C VAL A 128 -54.96 -23.27 -0.03
N ASP A 129 -55.15 -23.04 -1.31
CA ASP A 129 -56.43 -22.76 -1.96
C ASP A 129 -56.94 -24.09 -2.54
N VAL A 130 -58.11 -24.56 -2.08
CA VAL A 130 -58.90 -25.56 -2.82
C VAL A 130 -60.38 -25.16 -2.75
N LYS A 131 -60.73 -24.25 -3.66
CA LYS A 131 -61.92 -24.23 -4.52
C LYS A 131 -63.00 -25.28 -4.20
N GLY A 132 -64.18 -24.78 -3.86
CA GLY A 132 -65.33 -25.60 -3.48
C GLY A 132 -65.84 -26.56 -4.55
N LEU A 133 -66.43 -27.65 -4.06
CA LEU A 133 -67.53 -28.38 -4.68
C LEU A 133 -68.10 -29.42 -3.68
N LEU A 134 -69.43 -29.48 -3.65
CA LEU A 134 -70.33 -30.45 -3.00
C LEU A 134 -70.51 -30.37 -1.48
N ASP A 135 -71.69 -30.02 -0.97
CA ASP A 135 -72.95 -30.82 -0.96
C ASP A 135 -72.76 -32.24 -0.41
N SER A 136 -73.05 -32.43 0.88
CA SER A 136 -73.79 -33.58 1.45
C SER A 136 -73.54 -33.61 2.98
N VAL A 137 -74.50 -33.40 3.89
CA VAL A 137 -75.70 -34.22 4.15
C VAL A 137 -75.29 -35.61 4.70
N TRP A 138 -75.49 -35.76 6.03
CA TRP A 138 -75.42 -36.94 6.93
C TRP A 138 -74.04 -37.46 7.38
N ASP A 139 -73.69 -37.21 8.65
CA ASP A 139 -73.98 -38.13 9.77
C ASP A 139 -74.27 -37.31 11.05
#